data_AF-A0A3A6TKR3-F1
#
_entry.id   AF-A0A3A6TKR3-F1
#
_cell.length_a   1.000
_cell.length_b   1.000
_cell.length_c   1.000
_cell.angle_alpha   90.00
_cell.angle_beta   90.00
_cell.angle_gamma   90.00
#
_symmetry.space_group_name_H-M   'P 1'
#
loop_
_entity.id
_entity.type
_entity.pdbx_description
1 polymer ?
#
loop_
_entity_poly.entity_id
_entity_poly.type
_entity_poly.pdbx_seq_one_letter_code
_entity_poly.pdbx_strand_id
1 'polypeptide(L)'
;MERLMSEFDFLGFNFQRITGLIKGTSYIKIQASKKSQTKLKNKLRAIVKHRTSNTLGVLINKVNQVLRRGWKHYFGGIGYPRAIFFRINGFVVDRFYRWHRRLSQRRSKYLSRGAYEKLRQAGLEYLPTTR
;
A
#
# COMPACT_ATOMS: atom_id res chain seq x y z
N MET A 1 23.54 8.36 30.19
CA MET A 1 23.55 8.87 28.80
C MET A 1 22.25 8.37 28.15
N GLU A 2 21.23 9.22 28.10
CA GLU A 2 19.91 8.89 27.53
C GLU A 2 20.09 8.35 26.11
N ARG A 3 19.56 7.15 25.86
CA ARG A 3 19.62 6.51 24.55
C ARG A 3 18.70 7.31 23.62
N LEU A 4 19.26 8.24 22.84
CA LEU A 4 18.56 8.91 21.75
C LEU A 4 17.73 7.88 21.00
N MET A 5 16.41 8.08 20.94
CA MET A 5 15.48 7.16 20.28
C MET A 5 16.02 6.84 18.88
N SER A 6 16.34 5.58 18.62
CA SER A 6 16.90 5.12 17.34
C SER A 6 15.94 5.30 16.15
N GLU A 7 14.69 5.67 16.44
CA GLU A 7 13.61 5.83 15.50
C GLU A 7 12.65 6.93 15.98
N PHE A 8 12.21 7.82 15.09
CA PHE A 8 11.15 8.79 15.37
C PHE A 8 10.25 9.00 14.15
N ASP A 9 9.00 9.42 14.40
CA ASP A 9 8.01 9.73 13.36
C ASP A 9 7.83 11.24 13.20
N PHE A 10 7.93 11.74 11.96
CA PHE A 10 7.71 13.15 11.64
C PHE A 10 7.01 13.29 10.29
N LEU A 11 5.96 14.12 10.22
CA LEU A 11 5.13 14.34 9.02
C LEU A 11 4.62 13.04 8.35
N GLY A 12 4.41 12.00 9.15
CA GLY A 12 3.96 10.70 8.65
C GLY A 12 5.06 9.87 7.98
N PHE A 13 6.30 10.32 7.99
CA PHE A 13 7.50 9.54 7.75
C PHE A 13 8.07 9.01 9.06
N ASN A 14 8.84 7.94 8.92
CA ASN A 14 9.57 7.28 9.97
C ASN A 14 11.06 7.35 9.62
N PHE A 15 11.84 7.89 10.55
CA PHE A 15 13.28 8.06 10.44
C PHE A 15 13.92 7.08 11.39
N GLN A 16 14.63 6.09 10.84
CA GLN A 16 15.29 5.05 11.61
C GLN A 16 16.78 5.00 11.27
N ARG A 17 17.64 5.05 12.28
CA ARG A 17 19.07 4.80 12.06
C ARG A 17 19.32 3.29 11.97
N ILE A 18 19.89 2.85 10.85
CA ILE A 18 20.18 1.44 10.58
C ILE A 18 21.67 1.26 10.34
N THR A 19 22.24 0.22 10.95
CA THR A 19 23.61 -0.22 10.67
C THR A 19 23.65 -0.81 9.26
N GLY A 20 24.56 -0.30 8.44
CA GLY A 20 24.73 -0.76 7.07
C GLY A 20 25.28 -2.18 6.99
N LEU A 21 25.16 -2.76 5.80
CA LEU A 21 25.66 -4.12 5.53
C LEU A 21 27.19 -4.19 5.70
N ILE A 22 27.87 -3.07 5.42
CA ILE A 22 29.31 -2.92 5.58
C ILE A 22 29.59 -2.51 7.03
N LYS A 23 30.48 -3.25 7.69
CA LYS A 23 30.86 -3.01 9.09
C LYS A 23 31.36 -1.57 9.27
N GLY A 24 30.84 -0.88 10.28
CA GLY A 24 31.17 0.53 10.57
C GLY A 24 30.32 1.57 9.81
N THR A 25 29.47 1.15 8.86
CA THR A 25 28.56 2.08 8.18
C THR A 25 27.21 2.17 8.89
N SER A 26 26.60 3.36 8.87
CA SER A 26 25.22 3.56 9.33
C SER A 26 24.54 4.59 8.45
N TYR A 27 23.25 4.41 8.19
CA TYR A 27 22.46 5.36 7.39
C TYR A 27 21.08 5.57 8.00
N ILE A 28 20.44 6.67 7.62
CA ILE A 28 19.06 6.96 8.01
C ILE A 28 18.14 6.37 6.96
N LYS A 29 17.32 5.40 7.37
CA LYS A 29 16.24 4.89 6.56
C LYS A 29 15.00 5.76 6.78
N ILE A 30 14.55 6.37 5.70
CA ILE A 30 13.30 7.14 5.66
C ILE A 30 12.25 6.31 4.94
N GLN A 31 11.09 6.15 5.56
CA GLN A 31 9.98 5.38 5.02
C GLN A 31 8.64 5.92 5.52
N ALA A 32 7.52 5.60 4.86
CA ALA A 32 6.20 5.98 5.40
C ALA A 32 5.96 5.30 6.76
N SER A 33 5.53 6.07 7.75
CA SER A 33 5.36 5.56 9.11
C SER A 33 4.27 4.49 9.20
N LYS A 34 4.34 3.65 10.23
CA LYS A 34 3.33 2.61 10.47
C LYS A 34 1.93 3.22 10.60
N LYS A 35 1.83 4.40 11.23
CA LYS A 35 0.58 5.16 11.37
C LYS A 35 0.02 5.58 10.00
N SER A 36 0.87 6.13 9.13
CA SER A 36 0.47 6.55 7.77
C SER A 36 0.03 5.36 6.91
N GLN A 37 0.75 4.24 6.98
CA GLN A 37 0.37 3.01 6.27
C GLN A 37 -0.97 2.47 6.77
N THR A 38 -1.22 2.48 8.08
CA THR A 38 -2.50 2.04 8.66
C THR A 38 -3.65 2.95 8.24
N LYS A 39 -3.45 4.27 8.25
CA LYS A 39 -4.45 5.25 7.77
C LYS A 39 -4.82 4.99 6.30
N LEU A 40 -3.82 4.75 5.44
CA LEU A 40 -4.07 4.37 4.05
C LEU A 40 -4.87 3.07 3.95
N LYS A 41 -4.43 2.00 4.62
CA LYS A 41 -5.11 0.70 4.60
C LYS A 41 -6.56 0.81 5.07
N ASN A 42 -6.83 1.62 6.09
CA ASN A 42 -8.19 1.88 6.57
C ASN A 42 -9.05 2.61 5.55
N LYS A 43 -8.49 3.63 4.86
CA LYS A 43 -9.19 4.31 3.77
C LYS A 43 -9.51 3.35 2.62
N LEU A 44 -8.57 2.49 2.23
CA LEU A 44 -8.79 1.47 1.20
C LEU A 44 -9.82 0.41 1.62
N ARG A 45 -9.86 0.03 2.91
CA ARG A 45 -10.90 -0.88 3.44
C ARG A 45 -12.29 -0.26 3.38
N ALA A 46 -12.40 1.05 3.65
CA ALA A 46 -13.66 1.76 3.58
C ALA A 46 -14.18 1.88 2.14
N ILE A 47 -13.28 2.10 1.18
CA ILE A 47 -13.62 2.12 -0.26
C ILE A 47 -14.03 0.72 -0.73
N VAL A 48 -13.17 -0.27 -0.50
CA VAL A 48 -13.39 -1.67 -0.91
C VAL A 48 -14.03 -2.44 0.25
N LYS A 49 -15.29 -2.08 0.53
CA LYS A 49 -16.13 -2.75 1.55
C LYS A 49 -17.09 -3.74 0.90
N HIS A 50 -17.39 -4.81 1.63
CA HIS A 50 -18.44 -5.77 1.25
C HIS A 50 -19.82 -5.09 1.32
N ARG A 51 -20.79 -5.59 0.55
CA ARG A 51 -22.16 -5.03 0.44
C ARG A 51 -22.23 -3.60 -0.10
N THR A 52 -21.52 -3.34 -1.20
CA THR A 52 -21.73 -2.12 -1.98
C THR A 52 -22.22 -2.49 -3.36
N SER A 53 -23.20 -1.76 -3.89
CA SER A 53 -23.69 -1.88 -5.27
C SER A 53 -22.71 -1.30 -6.30
N ASN A 54 -21.45 -1.06 -5.91
CA ASN A 54 -20.44 -0.46 -6.78
C ASN A 54 -19.83 -1.53 -7.70
N THR A 55 -19.66 -1.18 -8.96
CA THR A 55 -18.94 -2.02 -9.92
C THR A 55 -17.43 -2.02 -9.67
N LEU A 56 -16.72 -3.01 -10.21
CA LEU A 56 -15.26 -3.12 -10.09
C LEU A 56 -14.54 -1.84 -10.57
N GLY A 57 -14.96 -1.28 -11.71
CA GLY A 57 -14.36 -0.06 -12.27
C GLY A 57 -14.51 1.17 -11.37
N VAL A 58 -15.68 1.36 -10.75
CA VAL A 58 -15.91 2.47 -9.80
C VAL A 58 -15.00 2.35 -8.57
N LEU A 59 -14.82 1.14 -8.05
CA LEU A 59 -13.93 0.89 -6.92
C LEU A 59 -12.47 1.12 -7.30
N ILE A 60 -12.05 0.64 -8.47
CA ILE A 60 -10.70 0.86 -9.01
C ILE A 60 -10.42 2.35 -9.14
N ASN A 61 -11.32 3.13 -9.71
CA ASN A 61 -11.15 4.58 -9.86
C ASN A 61 -10.95 5.28 -8.50
N LYS A 62 -11.77 4.94 -7.49
CA LYS A 62 -11.63 5.47 -6.12
C LYS A 62 -10.29 5.07 -5.49
N VAL A 63 -9.86 3.82 -5.69
CA VAL A 63 -8.58 3.32 -5.19
C VAL A 63 -7.40 4.03 -5.87
N ASN A 64 -7.43 4.19 -7.20
CA ASN A 64 -6.40 4.88 -7.97
C ASN A 64 -6.25 6.35 -7.52
N GLN A 65 -7.36 7.06 -7.28
CA GLN A 65 -7.31 8.42 -6.74
C GLN A 65 -6.55 8.49 -5.41
N VAL A 66 -6.78 7.55 -4.49
CA VAL A 66 -6.10 7.54 -3.20
C VAL A 66 -4.63 7.14 -3.33
N LEU A 67 -4.35 6.08 -4.09
CA LEU A 67 -3.00 5.51 -4.19
C LEU A 67 -2.05 6.35 -5.03
N ARG A 68 -2.43 6.67 -6.27
CA ARG A 68 -1.55 7.35 -7.24
C ARG A 68 -1.52 8.85 -7.04
N ARG A 69 -2.70 9.48 -6.92
CA ARG A 69 -2.77 10.95 -6.89
C ARG A 69 -2.37 11.52 -5.53
N GLY A 70 -2.76 10.87 -4.44
CA GLY A 70 -2.40 11.32 -3.08
C GLY A 70 -1.12 10.66 -2.55
N TRP A 71 -1.22 9.36 -2.27
CA TRP A 71 -0.25 8.70 -1.40
C TRP A 71 1.13 8.50 -2.07
N LYS A 72 1.15 8.08 -3.34
CA LYS A 72 2.39 7.97 -4.13
C LYS A 72 3.07 9.33 -4.27
N HIS A 73 2.32 10.38 -4.58
CA HIS A 73 2.90 11.70 -4.79
C HIS A 73 3.59 12.21 -3.52
N TYR A 74 2.97 12.01 -2.35
CA TYR A 74 3.54 12.43 -1.07
C TYR A 74 4.73 11.58 -0.61
N PHE A 75 4.62 10.24 -0.64
CA PHE A 75 5.65 9.33 -0.09
C PHE A 75 6.67 8.84 -1.13
N GLY A 76 6.45 9.08 -2.42
CA GLY A 76 7.23 8.48 -3.50
C GLY A 76 8.55 9.18 -3.79
N GLY A 77 8.66 10.47 -3.50
CA GLY A 77 9.86 11.26 -3.79
C GLY A 77 10.97 11.15 -2.73
N ILE A 78 10.70 10.56 -1.57
CA ILE A 78 11.61 10.60 -0.41
C ILE A 78 11.90 9.19 0.12
N GLY A 79 13.18 8.89 0.33
CA GLY A 79 13.64 7.72 1.08
C GLY A 79 13.53 6.40 0.32
N TYR A 80 13.05 5.36 1.01
CA TYR A 80 13.01 3.98 0.50
C TYR A 80 11.57 3.44 0.38
N PRO A 81 10.72 4.00 -0.50
CA PRO A 81 9.30 3.66 -0.55
C PRO A 81 9.02 2.27 -1.14
N ARG A 82 9.94 1.71 -1.95
CA ARG A 82 9.77 0.47 -2.72
C ARG A 82 9.18 -0.69 -1.91
N ALA A 83 9.78 -0.99 -0.76
CA ALA A 83 9.35 -2.10 0.09
C ALA A 83 7.96 -1.87 0.69
N ILE A 84 7.58 -0.62 0.94
CA ILE A 84 6.22 -0.30 1.40
C ILE A 84 5.24 -0.36 0.23
N PHE A 85 5.60 0.18 -0.93
CA PHE A 85 4.76 0.20 -2.12
C PHE A 85 4.40 -1.22 -2.56
N PHE A 86 5.37 -2.14 -2.55
CA PHE A 86 5.12 -3.57 -2.78
C PHE A 86 4.09 -4.15 -1.81
N ARG A 87 4.26 -3.90 -0.50
CA ARG A 87 3.32 -4.37 0.54
C ARG A 87 1.92 -3.78 0.39
N ILE A 88 1.82 -2.51 -0.01
CA ILE A 88 0.54 -1.86 -0.26
C ILE A 88 -0.14 -2.44 -1.51
N ASN A 89 0.61 -2.68 -2.60
CA ASN A 89 0.08 -3.34 -3.79
C ASN A 89 -0.52 -4.71 -3.46
N GLY A 90 0.22 -5.55 -2.71
CA GLY A 90 -0.29 -6.85 -2.26
C GLY A 90 -1.52 -6.75 -1.38
N PHE A 91 -1.58 -5.76 -0.48
CA PHE A 91 -2.76 -5.50 0.33
C PHE A 91 -3.98 -5.13 -0.53
N VAL A 92 -3.81 -4.28 -1.54
CA VAL A 92 -4.91 -3.87 -2.44
C VAL A 92 -5.45 -5.08 -3.21
N VAL A 93 -4.57 -5.92 -3.76
CA VAL A 93 -4.97 -7.14 -4.48
C VAL A 93 -5.74 -8.08 -3.56
N ASP A 94 -5.25 -8.34 -2.35
CA ASP A 94 -5.95 -9.18 -1.36
C ASP A 94 -7.33 -8.58 -0.98
N ARG A 95 -7.44 -7.26 -0.88
CA ARG A 95 -8.72 -6.58 -0.63
C ARG A 95 -9.72 -6.79 -1.76
N PHE A 96 -9.32 -6.62 -3.01
CA PHE A 96 -10.19 -6.86 -4.15
C PHE A 96 -10.56 -8.34 -4.29
N TYR A 97 -9.61 -9.24 -4.05
CA TYR A 97 -9.87 -10.68 -4.01
C TYR A 97 -10.94 -11.04 -2.98
N ARG A 98 -10.80 -10.56 -1.74
CA ARG A 98 -11.78 -10.78 -0.67
C ARG A 98 -13.15 -10.16 -0.97
N TRP A 99 -13.17 -8.97 -1.56
CA TRP A 99 -14.41 -8.31 -1.97
C TRP A 99 -15.13 -9.13 -3.04
N HIS A 100 -14.45 -9.48 -4.13
CA HIS A 100 -15.03 -10.22 -5.25
C HIS A 100 -15.52 -11.62 -4.86
N ARG A 101 -14.75 -12.32 -4.00
CA ARG A 101 -15.13 -13.64 -3.47
C ARG A 101 -16.44 -13.62 -2.67
N ARG A 102 -16.83 -12.47 -2.12
CA ARG A 102 -18.02 -12.31 -1.26
C ARG A 102 -19.20 -11.61 -1.96
N LEU A 103 -19.08 -11.23 -3.23
CA LEU A 103 -20.15 -10.53 -3.96
C LEU A 103 -21.40 -11.38 -4.14
N SER A 104 -21.22 -12.66 -4.46
CA SER A 104 -22.30 -13.61 -4.71
C SER A 104 -22.39 -14.64 -3.57
N GLN A 105 -23.57 -15.24 -3.41
CA GLN A 105 -23.78 -16.38 -2.49
C GLN A 105 -22.81 -17.53 -2.78
N ARG A 106 -22.54 -17.81 -4.06
CA ARG A 106 -21.46 -18.71 -4.50
C ARG A 106 -20.14 -17.95 -4.56
N ARG A 107 -19.10 -18.49 -3.93
CA ARG A 107 -17.77 -17.86 -3.90
C ARG A 107 -17.21 -17.72 -5.32
N SER A 108 -17.03 -16.49 -5.79
CA SER A 108 -16.42 -16.25 -7.10
C SER A 108 -14.93 -16.59 -7.08
N LYS A 109 -14.47 -17.31 -8.11
CA LYS A 109 -13.07 -17.68 -8.35
C LYS A 109 -12.38 -16.78 -9.37
N TYR A 110 -13.04 -15.75 -9.90
CA TYR A 110 -12.47 -14.92 -10.97
C TYR A 110 -11.12 -14.30 -10.58
N LEU A 111 -11.00 -13.73 -9.38
CA LEU A 111 -9.73 -13.16 -8.88
C LEU A 111 -8.85 -14.17 -8.12
N SER A 112 -9.11 -15.48 -8.15
CA SER A 112 -8.28 -16.45 -7.41
C SER A 112 -6.93 -16.72 -8.09
N ARG A 113 -6.90 -16.66 -9.43
CA ARG A 113 -5.70 -16.82 -10.26
C ARG A 113 -5.50 -15.59 -11.13
N GLY A 114 -4.25 -15.13 -11.23
CA GLY A 114 -3.90 -13.95 -12.03
C GLY A 114 -4.53 -12.65 -11.52
N ALA A 115 -4.79 -12.52 -10.21
CA ALA A 115 -5.48 -11.37 -9.63
C ALA A 115 -4.79 -10.04 -10.00
N TYR A 116 -3.45 -10.03 -10.00
CA TYR A 116 -2.66 -8.86 -10.35
C TYR A 116 -2.93 -8.39 -11.78
N GLU A 117 -2.93 -9.31 -12.75
CA GLU A 117 -3.12 -9.04 -14.17
C GLU A 117 -4.56 -8.62 -14.46
N LYS A 118 -5.54 -9.33 -13.92
CA LYS A 118 -6.97 -9.01 -14.08
C LYS A 118 -7.30 -7.63 -13.54
N LEU A 119 -6.79 -7.29 -12.36
CA LEU A 119 -6.99 -5.96 -11.79
C LEU A 119 -6.25 -4.88 -12.62
N ARG A 120 -5.08 -5.19 -13.18
CA ARG A 120 -4.37 -4.28 -14.09
C ARG A 120 -5.17 -4.03 -15.36
N GLN A 121 -5.70 -5.08 -15.98
CA GLN A 121 -6.56 -5.02 -17.17
C GLN A 121 -7.85 -4.22 -16.88
N ALA A 122 -8.39 -4.36 -15.66
CA ALA A 122 -9.53 -3.56 -15.20
C ALA A 122 -9.17 -2.10 -14.83
N GLY A 123 -7.91 -1.67 -15.00
CA GLY A 123 -7.46 -0.29 -14.83
C GLY A 123 -6.83 0.03 -13.47
N LEU A 124 -6.53 -0.97 -12.62
CA LEU A 124 -5.85 -0.72 -11.34
C LEU A 124 -4.39 -0.33 -11.57
N GLU A 125 -4.02 0.84 -11.06
CA GLU A 125 -2.68 1.38 -11.19
C GLU A 125 -1.83 1.07 -9.95
N TYR A 126 -0.88 0.14 -10.08
CA TYR A 126 0.03 -0.22 -8.99
C TYR A 126 1.05 0.87 -8.66
N LEU A 127 1.48 0.93 -7.41
CA LEU A 127 2.61 1.78 -7.00
C LEU A 127 3.92 1.23 -7.59
N PRO A 128 4.87 2.10 -7.99
CA PRO A 128 6.11 1.66 -8.60
C PRO A 128 6.95 0.82 -7.64
N THR A 129 7.42 -0.32 -8.11
CA THR A 129 8.29 -1.23 -7.35
C THR A 129 9.70 -1.30 -7.93
N THR A 130 10.02 -0.42 -8.87
CA THR A 130 11.33 -0.29 -9.52
C THR A 130 11.83 1.13 -9.28
N ARG A 131 13.16 1.31 -9.22
CA ARG A 131 13.77 2.64 -9.19
C ARG A 131 13.63 3.29 -10.57
#